data_AF-A0A7X9BWC7-F1
#
_entry.id   AF-A0A7X9BWC7-F1
#
_cell.length_a   1.000
_cell.length_b   1.000
_cell.length_c   1.000
_cell.angle_alpha   90.00
_cell.angle_beta   90.00
_cell.angle_gamma   90.00
#
_symmetry.space_group_name_H-M   'P 1'
#
loop_
_entity.id
_entity.type
_entity.pdbx_description
1 polymer ?
#
loop_
_entity_poly.entity_id
_entity_poly.type
_entity_poly.pdbx_seq_one_letter_code
_entity_poly.pdbx_strand_id
1 'polypeptide(L)'
;MVGVFSPINESIWEHLKIAYFPLVLFSFIEYFFIREKTNNFFLAKALGVLAVQLIIVGIFYTYTMFTNKPFMVIDISSYILGVIICQIISYKILTKTMPHSALNLLGLGFLLLNGALFMYFTFNPPQGILFQEPSTYLEESS
;
A
#
# COMPACT_ATOMS: atom_id res chain seq x y z
N MET A 1 19.99 -1.73 9.71
CA MET A 1 19.31 -0.45 9.36
C MET A 1 18.73 -0.41 7.94
N VAL A 2 19.11 -1.31 7.01
CA VAL A 2 18.61 -1.32 5.61
C VAL A 2 17.19 -1.92 5.45
N GLY A 3 16.77 -2.82 6.35
CA GLY A 3 15.47 -3.53 6.25
C GLY A 3 14.20 -2.69 6.48
N VAL A 4 14.32 -1.41 6.82
CA VAL A 4 13.15 -0.52 6.96
C VAL A 4 12.54 -0.19 5.59
N PHE A 5 13.38 -0.07 4.55
CA PHE A 5 12.97 0.31 3.20
C PHE A 5 13.16 -0.80 2.16
N SER A 6 13.85 -1.89 2.53
CA SER A 6 14.09 -3.06 1.68
C SER A 6 13.23 -4.25 2.14
N PRO A 7 12.80 -5.14 1.24
CA PRO A 7 12.22 -6.41 1.65
C PRO A 7 13.23 -7.19 2.49
N ILE A 8 12.79 -7.70 3.64
CA ILE A 8 13.56 -8.65 4.45
C ILE A 8 13.22 -10.11 4.14
N ASN A 9 12.09 -10.35 3.49
CA ASN A 9 11.61 -11.64 2.99
C ASN A 9 10.66 -11.40 1.80
N GLU A 10 10.17 -12.47 1.17
CA GLU A 10 9.20 -12.39 0.05
C GLU A 10 7.73 -12.32 0.49
N SER A 11 7.46 -12.04 1.76
CA SER A 11 6.07 -11.96 2.24
C SER A 11 5.29 -10.84 1.56
N ILE A 12 3.97 -11.01 1.51
CA ILE A 12 3.06 -10.00 0.96
C ILE A 12 3.16 -8.70 1.76
N TRP A 13 3.35 -8.80 3.08
CA TRP A 13 3.56 -7.64 3.96
C TRP A 13 4.70 -6.73 3.48
N GLU A 14 5.83 -7.33 3.14
CA GLU A 14 7.00 -6.60 2.66
C GLU A 14 6.76 -5.96 1.28
N HIS A 15 6.01 -6.62 0.40
CA HIS A 15 5.56 -6.04 -0.87
C HIS A 15 4.66 -4.80 -0.65
N LEU A 16 3.71 -4.89 0.29
CA LEU A 16 2.84 -3.77 0.66
C LEU A 16 3.64 -2.61 1.28
N LYS A 17 4.65 -2.90 2.10
CA LYS A 17 5.55 -1.91 2.69
C LYS A 17 6.30 -1.13 1.62
N ILE A 18 6.89 -1.84 0.66
CA ILE A 18 7.64 -1.24 -0.45
C ILE A 18 6.72 -0.42 -1.36
N ALA A 19 5.46 -0.83 -1.53
CA ALA A 19 4.49 -0.04 -2.26
C ALA A 19 4.09 1.26 -1.52
N TYR A 20 3.98 1.19 -0.19
CA TYR A 20 3.53 2.29 0.65
C TYR A 20 4.52 3.45 0.74
N PHE A 21 5.80 3.18 1.04
CA PHE A 21 6.78 4.24 1.33
C PHE A 21 7.01 5.23 0.16
N PRO A 22 7.20 4.77 -1.10
CA PRO A 22 7.35 5.67 -2.25
C PRO A 22 6.11 6.52 -2.49
N LEU A 23 4.91 5.94 -2.33
CA LEU A 23 3.65 6.67 -2.49
C LEU A 23 3.49 7.78 -1.45
N VAL A 24 3.83 7.51 -0.19
CA VAL A 24 3.77 8.53 0.87
C VAL A 24 4.85 9.59 0.71
N LEU A 25 6.07 9.20 0.32
CA LEU A 25 7.15 10.15 0.04
C LEU A 25 6.77 11.09 -1.12
N PHE A 26 6.24 10.53 -2.21
CA PHE A 26 5.77 11.33 -3.34
C PHE A 26 4.59 12.24 -2.94
N SER A 27 3.66 11.72 -2.15
CA SER A 27 2.53 12.50 -1.63
C SER A 27 2.98 13.65 -0.74
N PHE A 28 4.05 13.47 0.04
CA PHE A 28 4.61 14.54 0.86
C PHE A 28 5.21 15.66 0.00
N ILE A 29 5.90 15.33 -1.08
CA ILE A 29 6.41 16.31 -2.05
C ILE A 29 5.24 17.06 -2.70
N GLU A 30 4.25 16.32 -3.20
CA GLU A 30 3.07 16.87 -3.87
C GLU A 30 2.24 17.80 -2.95
N TYR A 31 2.20 17.51 -1.64
CA TYR A 31 1.52 18.33 -0.66
C TYR A 31 2.02 19.79 -0.67
N PHE A 32 3.33 20.03 -0.76
CA PHE A 32 3.88 21.39 -0.78
C PHE A 32 3.39 22.22 -1.98
N PHE A 33 3.08 21.58 -3.10
CA PHE A 33 2.62 22.28 -4.32
C PHE A 33 1.10 22.50 -4.35
N ILE A 34 0.32 21.61 -3.73
CA ILE A 34 -1.13 21.54 -3.93
C ILE A 34 -1.93 21.90 -2.65
N ARG A 35 -1.30 21.97 -1.47
CA ARG A 35 -2.00 22.24 -0.19
C ARG A 35 -2.90 23.47 -0.20
N GLU A 36 -2.50 24.55 -0.89
CA GLU A 36 -3.27 25.81 -0.94
C GLU A 36 -4.52 25.69 -1.83
N LYS A 37 -4.62 24.64 -2.64
CA LYS A 37 -5.71 24.43 -3.61
C LYS A 37 -6.71 23.36 -3.19
N THR A 38 -6.43 22.58 -2.14
CA THR A 38 -7.23 21.40 -1.77
C THR A 38 -7.32 21.22 -0.26
N ASN A 39 -8.52 20.95 0.26
CA ASN A 39 -8.77 20.70 1.69
C ASN A 39 -8.83 19.21 2.07
N ASN A 40 -8.71 18.32 1.10
CA ASN A 40 -8.94 16.87 1.23
C ASN A 40 -7.76 16.02 0.74
N PHE A 41 -6.55 16.60 0.74
CA PHE A 41 -5.34 15.96 0.22
C PHE A 41 -5.01 14.62 0.88
N PHE A 42 -4.94 14.59 2.21
CA PHE A 42 -4.57 13.38 2.94
C PHE A 42 -5.65 12.31 2.84
N LEU A 43 -6.93 12.69 2.77
CA LEU A 43 -8.02 11.75 2.51
C LEU A 43 -7.87 11.08 1.14
N ALA A 44 -7.58 11.88 0.10
CA ALA A 44 -7.38 11.38 -1.25
C ALA A 44 -6.23 10.37 -1.31
N LYS A 45 -5.09 10.70 -0.69
CA LYS A 45 -3.93 9.81 -0.64
C LYS A 45 -4.17 8.56 0.21
N ALA A 46 -4.85 8.68 1.35
CA ALA A 46 -5.21 7.54 2.19
C ALA A 46 -6.05 6.51 1.42
N LEU A 47 -7.09 6.96 0.71
CA LEU A 47 -7.94 6.08 -0.11
C LEU A 47 -7.19 5.52 -1.32
N GLY A 48 -6.29 6.28 -1.94
CA GLY A 48 -5.44 5.80 -3.02
C GLY A 48 -4.48 4.69 -2.55
N VAL A 49 -3.80 4.89 -1.42
CA VAL A 49 -2.91 3.89 -0.81
C VAL A 49 -3.68 2.63 -0.43
N LEU A 50 -4.85 2.77 0.20
CA LEU A 50 -5.71 1.63 0.52
C LEU A 50 -6.08 0.84 -0.74
N ALA A 51 -6.42 1.53 -1.84
CA ALA A 51 -6.74 0.88 -3.10
C ALA A 51 -5.55 0.11 -3.68
N VAL A 52 -4.33 0.67 -3.66
CA VAL A 52 -3.11 -0.05 -4.07
C VAL A 52 -2.93 -1.32 -3.26
N GLN A 53 -3.06 -1.23 -1.94
CA GLN A 53 -2.88 -2.37 -1.04
C GLN A 53 -3.89 -3.49 -1.35
N LEU A 54 -5.16 -3.14 -1.53
CA LEU A 54 -6.20 -4.10 -1.90
C LEU A 54 -5.96 -4.75 -3.27
N ILE A 55 -5.48 -3.98 -4.25
CA ILE A 55 -5.16 -4.50 -5.59
C ILE A 55 -4.00 -5.49 -5.54
N ILE A 56 -2.91 -5.15 -4.83
CA ILE A 56 -1.75 -6.03 -4.68
C ILE A 56 -2.18 -7.34 -4.01
N VAL A 57 -2.86 -7.26 -2.86
CA VAL A 57 -3.35 -8.44 -2.14
C VAL A 57 -4.31 -9.27 -3.00
N GLY A 58 -5.28 -8.61 -3.64
CA GLY A 58 -6.29 -9.27 -4.45
C GLY A 58 -5.71 -9.99 -5.66
N ILE A 59 -4.81 -9.34 -6.41
CA ILE A 59 -4.12 -9.96 -7.55
C ILE A 59 -3.24 -11.10 -7.05
N PHE A 60 -2.45 -10.88 -6.00
CA PHE A 60 -1.52 -11.85 -5.45
C PHE A 60 -2.21 -13.17 -5.09
N TYR A 61 -3.24 -13.11 -4.25
CA TYR A 61 -3.96 -14.32 -3.84
C TYR A 61 -4.72 -14.97 -5.00
N THR A 62 -5.24 -14.18 -5.93
CA THR A 62 -5.95 -14.73 -7.09
C THR A 62 -5.00 -15.54 -7.97
N TYR A 63 -3.84 -14.99 -8.37
CA TYR A 63 -2.95 -15.71 -9.28
C TYR A 63 -2.24 -16.88 -8.60
N THR A 64 -1.86 -16.73 -7.32
CA THR A 64 -1.20 -17.80 -6.56
C THR A 64 -2.14 -18.99 -6.35
N MET A 65 -3.45 -18.78 -6.22
CA MET A 65 -4.44 -19.87 -6.18
C MET A 65 -4.39 -20.80 -7.41
N PHE A 66 -4.09 -20.26 -8.60
CA PHE A 66 -4.04 -21.05 -9.83
C PHE A 66 -2.65 -21.60 -10.13
N THR A 67 -1.61 -20.89 -9.70
CA THR A 67 -0.22 -21.18 -10.10
C THR A 67 0.61 -21.87 -9.01
N ASN A 68 0.15 -21.81 -7.76
CA ASN A 68 0.85 -22.28 -6.55
C ASN A 68 2.29 -21.79 -6.41
N LYS A 69 2.65 -20.68 -7.08
CA LYS A 69 4.00 -20.11 -7.04
C LYS A 69 3.94 -18.59 -7.17
N PRO A 70 4.75 -17.83 -6.43
CA PRO A 70 4.87 -16.39 -6.63
C PRO A 70 5.59 -16.09 -7.95
N PHE A 71 5.15 -15.04 -8.66
CA PHE A 71 5.77 -14.59 -9.90
C PHE A 71 6.06 -13.09 -9.84
N MET A 72 7.35 -12.75 -9.75
CA MET A 72 7.84 -11.36 -9.67
C MET A 72 7.26 -10.44 -10.75
N VAL A 73 7.08 -10.95 -11.98
CA VAL A 73 6.52 -10.17 -13.09
C VAL A 73 5.06 -9.75 -12.82
N ILE A 74 4.26 -10.65 -12.22
CA ILE A 74 2.87 -10.37 -11.88
C ILE A 74 2.82 -9.38 -10.71
N ASP A 75 3.71 -9.53 -9.72
CA ASP A 75 3.76 -8.65 -8.56
C ASP A 75 4.12 -7.20 -8.96
N ILE A 76 5.13 -7.02 -9.80
CA ILE A 76 5.51 -5.69 -10.34
C ILE A 76 4.35 -5.11 -11.17
N SER A 77 3.72 -5.92 -12.02
CA SER A 77 2.58 -5.47 -12.83
C SER A 77 1.41 -5.04 -11.95
N SER A 78 1.13 -5.78 -10.88
CA SER A 78 0.09 -5.46 -9.90
C SER A 78 0.37 -4.13 -9.19
N TYR A 79 1.63 -3.86 -8.86
CA TYR A 79 2.06 -2.60 -8.26
C TYR A 79 1.85 -1.43 -9.22
N ILE A 80 2.29 -1.54 -10.48
CA ILE A 80 2.10 -0.50 -11.50
C ILE A 80 0.60 -0.20 -11.69
N LEU A 81 -0.23 -1.22 -11.83
CA LEU A 81 -1.69 -1.08 -11.94
C LEU A 81 -2.28 -0.42 -10.70
N GLY A 82 -1.84 -0.84 -9.51
CA GLY A 82 -2.23 -0.24 -8.24
C GLY A 82 -1.93 1.25 -8.19
N VAL A 83 -0.70 1.66 -8.54
CA VAL A 83 -0.29 3.07 -8.56
C VAL A 83 -1.15 3.89 -9.52
N ILE A 84 -1.42 3.39 -10.73
CA ILE A 84 -2.31 4.07 -11.69
C ILE A 84 -3.69 4.29 -11.08
N ILE A 85 -4.28 3.25 -10.48
CA ILE A 85 -5.61 3.33 -9.86
C ILE A 85 -5.60 4.29 -8.66
N CYS A 86 -4.55 4.27 -7.84
CA CYS A 86 -4.35 5.21 -6.73
C CYS A 86 -4.35 6.66 -7.21
N GLN A 87 -3.65 6.97 -8.30
CA GLN A 87 -3.62 8.33 -8.84
C GLN A 87 -4.97 8.74 -9.40
N ILE A 88 -5.70 7.84 -10.08
CA ILE A 88 -7.06 8.11 -10.57
C ILE A 88 -8.01 8.40 -9.41
N ILE A 89 -7.97 7.58 -8.35
CA ILE A 89 -8.81 7.76 -7.15
C ILE A 89 -8.44 9.07 -6.45
N SER A 90 -7.15 9.33 -6.25
CA SER A 90 -6.66 10.54 -5.61
C SER A 90 -7.12 11.78 -6.38
N TYR A 91 -6.94 11.80 -7.70
CA TYR A 91 -7.37 12.91 -8.55
C TYR A 91 -8.88 13.16 -8.49
N LYS A 92 -9.70 12.10 -8.54
CA LYS A 92 -11.17 12.23 -8.42
C LYS A 92 -11.61 12.78 -7.08
N ILE A 93 -10.89 12.47 -5.99
CA ILE A 93 -11.21 12.99 -4.66
C ILE A 93 -10.75 14.44 -4.56
N LEU A 94 -9.52 14.76 -4.97
CA LEU A 94 -8.96 16.11 -4.92
C LEU A 94 -9.79 17.13 -5.71
N THR A 95 -10.40 16.73 -6.83
CA THR A 95 -11.25 17.61 -7.65
C THR A 95 -12.67 17.78 -7.11
N LYS A 96 -13.08 16.99 -6.11
CA LYS A 96 -14.36 17.19 -5.43
C LYS A 96 -14.23 18.23 -4.32
N THR A 97 -15.15 19.18 -4.30
CA THR A 97 -15.37 20.07 -3.16
C THR A 97 -15.90 19.26 -1.98
N MET A 98 -15.00 18.95 -1.04
CA MET A 98 -15.34 18.31 0.24
C MET A 98 -15.33 19.36 1.35
N PRO A 99 -16.44 19.57 2.08
CA PRO A 99 -16.54 20.63 3.07
C PRO A 99 -15.90 20.29 4.43
N HIS A 100 -15.46 19.05 4.67
CA HIS A 100 -15.11 18.58 6.03
C HIS A 100 -13.61 18.33 6.23
N SER A 101 -12.94 19.25 6.93
CA SER A 101 -11.55 19.12 7.39
C SER A 101 -11.30 17.90 8.28
N ALA A 102 -12.34 17.41 8.98
CA ALA A 102 -12.26 16.21 9.83
C ALA A 102 -11.89 14.95 9.03
N LEU A 103 -12.42 14.77 7.82
CA LEU A 103 -12.10 13.62 6.97
C LEU A 103 -10.65 13.66 6.49
N ASN A 104 -10.13 14.86 6.23
CA ASN A 104 -8.72 15.03 5.86
C ASN A 104 -7.80 14.65 7.02
N LEU A 105 -8.15 15.02 8.25
CA LEU A 105 -7.42 14.61 9.45
C LEU A 105 -7.47 13.09 9.66
N LEU A 106 -8.62 12.46 9.42
CA LEU A 106 -8.73 11.00 9.45
C LEU A 106 -7.83 10.33 8.39
N GLY A 107 -7.76 10.90 7.18
CA GLY A 107 -6.84 10.43 6.14
C GLY A 107 -5.37 10.51 6.57
N LEU A 108 -4.99 11.61 7.21
CA LEU A 108 -3.64 11.76 7.76
C LEU A 108 -3.37 10.73 8.86
N GLY A 109 -4.31 10.55 9.79
CA GLY A 109 -4.23 9.54 10.85
C GLY A 109 -4.09 8.12 10.29
N PHE A 110 -4.85 7.79 9.25
CA PHE A 110 -4.75 6.51 8.55
C PHE A 110 -3.35 6.29 7.95
N LEU A 111 -2.80 7.27 7.23
CA LEU A 111 -1.46 7.15 6.66
C LEU A 111 -0.42 6.94 7.76
N LEU A 112 -0.42 7.77 8.80
CA LEU A 112 0.54 7.65 9.91
C LEU A 112 0.42 6.29 10.62
N LEU A 113 -0.81 5.83 10.89
CA LEU A 113 -1.05 4.53 11.50
C LEU A 113 -0.56 3.39 10.60
N ASN A 114 -0.84 3.45 9.30
CA ASN A 114 -0.42 2.43 8.35
C ASN A 114 1.11 2.34 8.26
N GLY A 115 1.80 3.48 8.22
CA GLY A 115 3.27 3.53 8.31
C GLY A 115 3.83 3.00 9.63
N ALA A 116 3.20 3.33 10.76
CA ALA A 116 3.58 2.81 12.07
C ALA A 116 3.40 1.29 12.16
N LEU A 117 2.31 0.75 11.61
CA LEU A 117 2.08 -0.69 11.53
C LEU A 117 3.15 -1.38 10.68
N PHE A 118 3.49 -0.83 9.51
CA PHE A 118 4.59 -1.35 8.68
C PHE A 118 5.90 -1.44 9.46
N MET A 119 6.28 -0.37 10.16
CA MET A 119 7.50 -0.40 10.98
C MET A 119 7.41 -1.41 12.12
N TYR A 120 6.29 -1.45 12.85
CA TYR A 120 6.14 -2.33 14.01
C TYR A 120 6.12 -3.81 13.64
N PHE A 121 5.31 -4.20 12.65
CA PHE A 121 5.18 -5.61 12.25
C PHE A 121 6.33 -6.11 11.37
N THR A 122 7.15 -5.24 10.77
CA THR A 122 8.42 -5.69 10.17
C THR A 122 9.39 -6.22 11.25
N PHE A 123 9.39 -5.67 12.47
CA PHE A 123 10.23 -6.18 13.57
C PHE A 123 9.54 -7.22 14.45
N ASN A 124 8.21 -7.17 14.54
CA ASN A 124 7.40 -8.12 15.30
C ASN A 124 6.30 -8.72 14.39
N PRO A 125 6.66 -9.54 13.39
CA PRO A 125 5.68 -10.10 12.47
C PRO A 125 4.74 -11.04 13.25
N PRO A 126 3.41 -10.81 13.21
CA PRO A 126 2.46 -11.73 13.82
C PRO A 126 2.42 -13.03 13.01
N GLN A 127 1.92 -14.09 13.64
CA GLN A 127 1.72 -15.38 12.98
C GLN A 127 0.53 -15.26 12.01
N GLY A 128 0.81 -15.13 10.72
CA GLY A 128 -0.21 -15.08 9.67
C GLY A 128 0.39 -15.14 8.27
N ILE A 129 -0.42 -15.62 7.31
CA ILE A 129 -0.02 -15.85 5.92
C ILE A 129 0.51 -14.60 5.20
N LEU A 130 0.12 -13.41 5.65
CA LEU A 130 0.59 -12.14 5.09
C LEU A 130 2.07 -11.86 5.41
N PHE A 131 2.58 -12.42 6.51
CA PHE A 131 3.92 -12.18 7.03
C PHE A 131 4.89 -13.35 6.75
N GLN A 132 4.36 -14.46 6.24
CA GLN A 132 5.12 -15.64 5.86
C GLN A 132 5.53 -15.58 4.38
N GLU A 133 6.57 -16.32 4.03
CA GLU A 133 6.94 -16.48 2.64
C GLU A 133 5.93 -17.36 1.91
N PRO A 134 5.52 -17.00 0.68
CA PRO A 134 4.55 -17.78 -0.08
C PRO A 134 4.94 -19.25 -0.28
N SER A 135 6.23 -19.53 -0.42
CA SER A 135 6.78 -20.89 -0.51
C SER A 135 6.35 -21.79 0.64
N THR A 136 6.24 -21.25 1.87
CA THR A 136 5.98 -22.04 3.08
C THR A 136 4.59 -22.68 3.08
N TYR A 137 3.56 -21.97 2.64
CA TYR A 137 2.18 -22.47 2.67
C TYR A 137 1.68 -22.98 1.31
N LEU A 138 2.35 -22.63 0.21
CA LEU A 138 2.02 -23.17 -1.11
C LEU A 138 2.56 -24.61 -1.27
N GLU A 139 3.71 -24.95 -0.67
CA GLU A 139 4.25 -26.32 -0.67
C GLU A 139 3.41 -27.30 0.17
N GLU A 140 2.78 -26.86 1.26
CA GLU A 140 1.85 -27.70 2.04
C GLU A 140 0.55 -28.03 1.30
N SER A 141 0.23 -27.29 0.23
CA SER A 141 -1.01 -27.43 -0.54
C SER A 141 -0.87 -28.22 -1.85
N SER A 142 0.35 -28.62 -2.21
CA SER A 142 0.69 -29.38 -3.43
C SER A 142 0.97 -30.85 -3.16
#